data_AF-A0A1F2X2N9-F1
#
_entry.id   AF-A0A1F2X2N9-F1
#
_cell.length_a   1.000
_cell.length_b   1.000
_cell.length_c   1.000
_cell.angle_alpha   90.00
_cell.angle_beta   90.00
_cell.angle_gamma   90.00
#
_symmetry.space_group_name_H-M   'P 1'
#
loop_
_entity.id
_entity.type
_entity.pdbx_description
1 polymer ?
#
loop_
_entity_poly.entity_id
_entity_poly.type
_entity_poly.pdbx_seq_one_letter_code
_entity_poly.pdbx_strand_id
1 'polypeptide(L)'
;MPERARNVVAVGVIAASIALIVAVLATADPSPADRVEALASRLKCPVCQSESINDSPAQLSRDLKQLIADRVATGWTDAEIVDFFVAT
;
A
#
# COMPACT_ATOMS: atom_id res chain seq x y z
N MET A 1 44.02 8.23 -25.09
CA MET A 1 42.93 7.28 -25.44
C MET A 1 42.34 6.46 -24.26
N PRO A 2 42.98 6.25 -23.09
CA PRO A 2 42.39 5.42 -22.02
C PRO A 2 41.28 6.10 -21.20
N GLU A 3 41.31 7.44 -21.09
CA GLU A 3 40.36 8.16 -20.22
C GLU A 3 38.93 8.20 -20.76
N ARG A 4 38.75 8.29 -22.08
CA ARG A 4 37.43 8.24 -22.72
C ARG A 4 36.78 6.86 -22.53
N ALA A 5 37.56 5.79 -22.66
CA ALA A 5 37.08 4.42 -22.43
C ALA A 5 36.69 4.20 -20.96
N ARG A 6 37.51 4.69 -20.02
CA ARG A 6 37.19 4.65 -18.57
C ARG A 6 35.90 5.41 -18.26
N ASN A 7 35.69 6.57 -18.87
CA ASN A 7 34.47 7.36 -18.66
C ASN A 7 33.23 6.69 -19.25
N VAL A 8 33.32 6.06 -20.43
CA VAL A 8 32.19 5.33 -21.03
C VAL A 8 31.79 4.13 -20.16
N VAL A 9 32.77 3.38 -19.65
CA VAL A 9 32.50 2.27 -18.73
C VAL A 9 31.88 2.77 -17.42
N ALA A 10 32.42 3.85 -16.85
CA ALA A 10 31.89 4.43 -15.61
C ALA A 10 30.43 4.91 -15.77
N VAL A 11 30.11 5.59 -16.87
CA VAL A 11 28.74 6.03 -17.17
C VAL A 11 27.80 4.85 -17.39
N GLY A 12 28.24 3.82 -18.10
CA GLY A 12 27.47 2.60 -18.30
C GLY A 12 27.13 1.88 -16.99
N VAL A 13 28.11 1.78 -16.08
CA VAL A 13 27.90 1.21 -14.74
C VAL A 13 26.93 2.05 -13.92
N ILE A 14 27.08 3.38 -13.89
CA ILE A 14 26.18 4.27 -13.15
C ILE A 14 24.74 4.16 -13.68
N ALA A 15 24.55 4.16 -15.00
CA ALA A 15 23.24 4.04 -15.61
C ALA A 15 22.58 2.68 -15.30
N ALA A 16 23.35 1.59 -15.34
CA ALA A 16 22.85 0.26 -14.97
C ALA A 16 22.45 0.17 -13.49
N SER A 17 23.25 0.76 -12.59
CA SER A 17 22.93 0.83 -11.16
C SER A 17 21.64 1.60 -10.90
N ILE A 18 21.46 2.75 -11.56
CA ILE A 18 20.25 3.56 -11.43
C ILE A 18 19.03 2.77 -11.94
N ALA A 19 19.14 2.11 -13.09
CA ALA A 19 18.06 1.30 -13.65
C ALA A 19 17.63 0.17 -12.70
N LEU A 20 18.59 -0.47 -12.02
CA LEU A 20 18.31 -1.51 -11.02
C LEU A 20 17.58 -0.95 -9.80
N ILE A 21 18.01 0.21 -9.28
CA ILE A 21 17.38 0.87 -8.13
C ILE A 21 15.92 1.26 -8.46
N VAL A 22 15.69 1.82 -9.64
CA VAL A 22 14.35 2.21 -10.09
C VAL A 22 13.43 0.99 -10.23
N ALA A 23 13.94 -0.13 -10.77
CA ALA A 23 13.17 -1.36 -10.90
C ALA A 23 12.72 -1.91 -9.53
N VAL A 24 13.59 -1.89 -8.52
CA VAL A 24 13.26 -2.36 -7.17
C VAL A 24 12.21 -1.46 -6.49
N LEU A 25 12.31 -0.14 -6.65
CA LEU A 25 11.36 0.81 -6.08
C LEU A 25 9.97 0.70 -6.73
N ALA A 26 9.91 0.41 -8.03
CA ALA A 26 8.65 0.26 -8.75
C ALA A 26 7.84 -0.99 -8.34
N THR A 27 8.49 -1.97 -7.72
CA THR A 27 7.86 -3.23 -7.28
C THR A 27 7.66 -3.32 -5.76
N ALA A 28 7.82 -2.22 -5.03
CA ALA A 28 7.61 -2.22 -3.59
C ALA A 28 6.12 -2.50 -3.28
N ASP A 29 5.87 -3.52 -2.45
CA ASP A 29 4.52 -3.81 -1.95
C ASP A 29 3.98 -2.62 -1.13
N PRO A 30 2.65 -2.36 -1.18
CA PRO A 30 2.04 -1.32 -0.37
C PRO A 30 2.31 -1.56 1.11
N SER A 31 2.55 -0.49 1.86
CA SER A 31 2.76 -0.62 3.30
C SER A 31 1.47 -1.09 3.99
N PRO A 32 1.56 -1.68 5.19
CA PRO A 32 0.36 -2.01 5.98
C PRO A 32 -0.57 -0.81 6.17
N ALA A 33 -0.03 0.40 6.34
CA ALA A 33 -0.82 1.61 6.46
C ALA A 33 -1.58 1.94 5.16
N ASP A 34 -0.93 1.79 4.01
CA ASP A 34 -1.56 2.00 2.69
C ASP A 34 -2.70 1.00 2.47
N ARG A 35 -2.50 -0.26 2.88
CA ARG A 35 -3.53 -1.29 2.82
C ARG A 35 -4.73 -0.95 3.69
N VAL A 36 -4.51 -0.52 4.94
CA VAL A 36 -5.59 -0.12 5.85
C VAL A 36 -6.39 1.05 5.27
N GLU A 37 -5.71 2.06 4.75
CA GLU A 37 -6.35 3.23 4.12
C GLU A 37 -7.19 2.79 2.92
N ALA A 38 -6.61 2.00 2.00
CA ALA A 38 -7.31 1.51 0.83
C ALA A 38 -8.56 0.67 1.16
N LEU A 39 -8.47 -0.19 2.18
CA LEU A 39 -9.61 -0.99 2.65
C LEU A 39 -10.69 -0.11 3.30
N ALA A 40 -10.31 0.81 4.19
CA ALA A 40 -11.23 1.71 4.87
C ALA A 40 -11.98 2.65 3.90
N SER A 41 -11.35 3.07 2.80
CA SER A 41 -12.00 3.89 1.77
C SER A 41 -12.99 3.10 0.91
N ARG A 42 -12.81 1.78 0.77
CA ARG A 42 -13.66 0.93 -0.07
C ARG A 42 -14.86 0.35 0.68
N LEU A 43 -14.72 0.12 1.98
CA LEU A 43 -15.75 -0.44 2.83
C LEU A 43 -16.67 0.66 3.36
N LYS A 44 -17.99 0.44 3.28
CA LYS A 44 -18.98 1.38 3.83
C LYS A 44 -19.23 1.11 5.30
N CYS A 45 -19.44 2.18 6.07
CA CYS A 45 -19.88 2.05 7.45
C CYS A 45 -21.38 1.67 7.46
N PRO A 46 -21.77 0.52 8.06
CA PRO A 46 -23.14 0.00 7.98
C PRO A 46 -24.18 0.87 8.70
N VAL A 47 -23.76 1.76 9.60
CA VAL A 47 -24.66 2.62 10.38
C VAL A 47 -24.52 4.11 10.03
N CYS A 48 -23.66 4.43 9.06
CA CYS A 48 -23.39 5.81 8.66
C CYS A 48 -24.19 6.18 7.41
N GLN A 49 -24.19 7.47 7.03
CA GLN A 49 -24.96 8.02 5.89
C GLN A 49 -24.39 7.60 4.52
N SER A 50 -24.22 6.29 4.29
CA SER A 50 -23.59 5.71 3.09
C SER A 50 -22.14 6.13 2.84
N GLU A 51 -21.46 6.64 3.87
CA GLU A 51 -20.06 7.04 3.87
C GLU A 51 -19.11 5.84 4.00
N SER A 52 -17.87 6.00 3.54
CA SER A 52 -16.82 5.01 3.77
C SER A 52 -16.43 4.98 5.26
N ILE A 53 -15.81 3.88 5.70
CA ILE A 53 -15.21 3.77 7.03
C ILE A 53 -14.10 4.83 7.21
N ASN A 54 -13.44 5.25 6.13
CA ASN A 54 -12.40 6.27 6.18
C ASN A 54 -12.96 7.69 6.37
N ASP A 55 -14.08 8.01 5.72
CA ASP A 55 -14.59 9.39 5.63
C ASP A 55 -15.57 9.73 6.77
N SER A 56 -16.27 8.73 7.30
CA SER A 56 -17.32 8.99 8.28
C SER A 56 -16.76 9.37 9.66
N PRO A 57 -17.24 10.46 10.30
CA PRO A 57 -16.74 10.94 11.59
C PRO A 57 -17.24 10.11 12.79
N ALA A 58 -18.08 9.10 12.56
CA ALA A 58 -18.64 8.27 13.61
C ALA A 58 -17.55 7.55 14.44
N GLN A 59 -17.81 7.35 15.74
CA GLN A 59 -16.91 6.56 16.59
C GLN A 59 -16.76 5.14 16.05
N LEU A 60 -17.85 4.55 15.56
CA LEU A 60 -17.81 3.20 14.99
C LEU A 60 -16.82 3.10 13.82
N SER A 61 -16.73 4.12 12.96
CA SER A 61 -15.79 4.11 11.83
C SER A 61 -14.33 4.06 12.29
N ARG A 62 -14.00 4.74 13.41
CA ARG A 62 -12.67 4.64 14.03
C ARG A 62 -12.40 3.23 14.55
N ASP A 63 -13.37 2.63 15.23
CA ASP A 63 -13.26 1.28 15.77
C ASP A 63 -13.12 0.24 14.64
N LEU A 64 -13.86 0.40 13.54
CA LEU A 64 -13.74 -0.45 12.35
C LEU A 64 -12.39 -0.26 11.64
N LYS A 65 -11.86 0.96 11.57
CA LYS A 65 -10.51 1.22 11.01
C LYS A 65 -9.42 0.55 11.85
N GLN A 66 -9.57 0.55 13.18
CA GLN A 66 -8.68 -0.21 14.08
C GLN A 66 -8.79 -1.72 13.83
N LEU A 67 -10.00 -2.25 13.67
CA LEU A 67 -10.21 -3.66 13.35
C LEU A 67 -9.53 -4.06 12.03
N ILE A 68 -9.62 -3.23 10.99
CA ILE A 68 -8.93 -3.45 9.72
C ILE A 68 -7.41 -3.47 9.94
N ALA A 69 -6.87 -2.51 10.70
CA ALA A 69 -5.45 -2.45 11.03
C ALA A 69 -4.95 -3.70 11.76
N ASP A 70 -5.72 -4.19 12.74
CA ASP A 70 -5.40 -5.42 13.45
C ASP A 70 -5.38 -6.63 12.51
N ARG A 71 -6.35 -6.74 11.60
CA ARG A 71 -6.41 -7.85 10.63
C ARG A 71 -5.24 -7.82 9.65
N VAL A 72 -4.91 -6.64 9.12
CA VAL A 72 -3.72 -6.45 8.27
C VAL A 72 -2.45 -6.83 9.04
N ALA A 73 -2.31 -6.44 10.31
CA ALA A 73 -1.17 -6.79 11.15
C ALA A 73 -1.08 -8.31 11.42
N THR A 74 -2.21 -9.01 11.51
CA THR A 74 -2.26 -10.48 11.63
C THR A 74 -2.02 -11.23 10.32
N GLY A 75 -1.75 -10.53 9.21
CA GLY A 75 -1.41 -11.13 7.93
C GLY A 75 -2.59 -11.52 7.05
N TRP A 76 -3.80 -11.04 7.36
CA TRP A 76 -4.96 -11.29 6.51
C TRP A 76 -4.80 -10.62 5.14
N THR A 77 -5.33 -11.26 4.11
CA THR A 77 -5.43 -10.70 2.76
C THR A 77 -6.56 -9.68 2.67
N ASP A 78 -6.47 -8.77 1.68
CA ASP A 78 -7.53 -7.78 1.44
C ASP A 78 -8.89 -8.46 1.16
N ALA A 79 -8.88 -9.61 0.49
CA ALA A 79 -10.09 -10.38 0.18
C ALA A 79 -10.75 -10.94 1.44
N GLU A 80 -9.98 -11.59 2.33
CA GLU A 80 -10.52 -12.11 3.60
C GLU A 80 -11.11 -11.00 4.49
N ILE A 81 -10.47 -9.83 4.49
CA ILE A 81 -11.00 -8.68 5.22
C ILE A 81 -12.29 -8.21 4.56
N VAL A 82 -12.33 -7.99 3.24
CA VAL A 82 -13.56 -7.56 2.56
C VAL A 82 -14.70 -8.56 2.78
N ASP A 83 -14.44 -9.85 2.64
CA ASP A 83 -15.42 -10.91 2.85
C ASP A 83 -15.96 -10.88 4.27
N PHE A 84 -15.10 -10.67 5.28
CA PHE A 84 -15.53 -10.53 6.67
C PHE A 84 -16.55 -9.39 6.87
N PHE A 85 -16.41 -8.28 6.13
CA PHE A 85 -17.33 -7.14 6.23
C PHE A 85 -18.58 -7.27 5.35
N VAL A 86 -18.54 -8.08 4.28
CA VAL A 86 -19.62 -8.21 3.29
C VAL A 86 -20.44 -9.50 3.47
N ALA A 87 -19.98 -10.47 4.26
CA ALA A 87 -20.66 -11.75 4.51
C ALA A 87 -21.96 -11.64 5.34
N THR A 88 -22.68 -10.51 5.25
CA THR A 88 -23.94 -10.25 5.95
C THR A 88 -25.13 -10.49 5.04
#